data_AF-A0A3S4S3K9-F1
#
_entry.id   AF-A0A3S4S3K9-F1
#
_cell.length_a   1.000
_cell.length_b   1.000
_cell.length_c   1.000
_cell.angle_alpha   90.00
_cell.angle_beta   90.00
_cell.angle_gamma   90.00
#
_symmetry.space_group_name_H-M   'P 1'
#
loop_
_entity.id
_entity.type
_entity.pdbx_description
1 polymer ?
#
loop_
_entity_poly.entity_id
_entity_poly.type
_entity_poly.pdbx_seq_one_letter_code
_entity_poly.pdbx_strand_id
1 'polypeptide(L)' 'MKCVGCGLCELACITEKPAIHVLPREYVLGKAGSHYVKGWDEKDEGRIKNADTSKHFDAKKATNYLNDGEL' A
#
# COMPACT_ATOMS: atom_id res chain seq x y z
N MET A 1 -7.14 15.56 -14.55
CA MET A 1 -6.90 14.83 -15.82
C MET A 1 -6.40 13.43 -15.49
N LYS A 2 -7.02 12.37 -16.05
CA LYS A 2 -6.68 10.96 -15.76
C LYS A 2 -5.55 10.52 -16.71
N CYS A 3 -4.57 9.77 -16.22
CA CYS A 3 -3.53 9.20 -17.08
C CYS A 3 -4.15 8.20 -18.07
N VAL A 4 -3.93 8.44 -19.36
CA VAL A 4 -4.40 7.63 -20.51
C VAL A 4 -3.32 6.71 -21.09
N GLY A 5 -2.08 6.78 -20.59
CA GLY A 5 -1.00 5.92 -21.06
C GLY A 5 -0.33 6.37 -22.37
N CYS A 6 -0.40 7.65 -22.73
CA CYS A 6 0.14 8.16 -24.01
C CYS A 6 1.68 8.32 -24.06
N GLY A 7 2.39 8.16 -22.93
CA GLY A 7 3.86 8.27 -22.89
C GLY A 7 4.43 9.69 -22.97
N LEU A 8 3.61 10.74 -23.13
CA LEU A 8 4.09 12.13 -23.24
C LEU A 8 4.94 12.58 -22.04
N CYS A 9 4.69 12.05 -20.84
CA CYS A 9 5.47 12.38 -19.66
C CYS A 9 6.91 11.81 -19.68
N GLU A 10 7.14 10.72 -20.41
CA GLU A 10 8.50 10.19 -20.61
C GLU A 10 9.29 11.10 -21.54
N LEU A 11 8.64 11.58 -22.61
CA LEU A 11 9.24 12.51 -23.59
C LEU A 11 9.49 13.91 -23.01
N ALA A 12 8.62 14.36 -22.10
CA ALA A 12 8.75 15.66 -21.46
C ALA A 12 9.71 15.67 -20.25
N CYS A 13 10.30 14.52 -19.90
CA CYS A 13 11.19 14.41 -18.76
C CYS A 13 12.50 15.21 -19.02
N ILE A 14 12.90 16.07 -18.08
CA ILE A 14 14.06 16.95 -18.24
C ILE A 14 15.41 16.22 -18.14
N THR A 15 15.42 14.99 -17.63
CA THR A 15 16.64 14.19 -17.43
C THR A 15 17.05 13.49 -18.73
N GLU A 16 18.36 13.30 -18.94
CA GLU A 16 18.91 12.64 -20.15
C GLU A 16 18.31 11.25 -20.41
N LYS A 17 18.09 10.49 -19.33
CA LYS A 17 17.29 9.27 -19.32
C LYS A 17 16.00 9.56 -18.55
N PRO A 18 14.82 9.23 -19.09
CA PRO A 18 13.56 9.46 -18.38
C PRO A 18 13.55 8.76 -17.01
N ALA A 19 13.23 9.52 -15.96
CA ALA A 19 13.08 8.98 -14.60
C ALA A 19 11.71 8.33 -14.36
N ILE A 20 10.80 8.42 -15.34
CA ILE A 20 9.45 7.88 -15.32
C ILE A 20 9.26 6.96 -16.53
N HIS A 21 8.53 5.86 -16.33
CA HIS A 21 8.11 4.93 -17.37
C HIS A 21 6.62 4.64 -17.23
N VAL A 22 5.90 4.66 -18.35
CA VAL A 22 4.47 4.38 -18.44
C VAL A 22 4.29 2.90 -18.74
N LEU A 23 3.65 2.19 -17.81
CA LEU A 23 3.37 0.76 -17.93
C LEU A 23 1.87 0.49 -17.72
N PRO A 24 1.32 -0.60 -18.30
CA PRO A 24 -0.08 -0.96 -18.08
C PRO A 24 -0.35 -1.26 -16.61
N ARG A 25 -1.47 -0.76 -16.09
CA ARG A 25 -1.77 -0.75 -14.66
C ARG A 25 -1.84 -2.15 -14.06
N GLU A 26 -2.32 -3.14 -14.80
CA GLU A 26 -2.44 -4.52 -14.29
C GLU A 26 -1.08 -5.14 -13.94
N TYR A 27 0.01 -4.70 -14.58
CA TYR A 27 1.35 -5.26 -14.34
C TYR A 27 2.08 -4.60 -13.17
N VAL A 28 1.79 -3.34 -12.87
CA VAL A 28 2.55 -2.55 -11.89
C VAL A 28 1.80 -2.21 -10.61
N LEU A 29 0.48 -2.08 -10.65
CA LEU A 29 -0.28 -1.68 -9.47
C LEU A 29 -0.65 -2.90 -8.63
N GLY A 30 -0.20 -2.91 -7.38
CA GLY A 30 -0.68 -3.83 -6.36
C GLY A 30 -2.08 -3.49 -5.86
N LYS A 31 -2.75 -4.45 -5.22
CA LYS A 31 -4.03 -4.23 -4.55
C LYS A 31 -3.77 -3.63 -3.16
N ALA A 32 -4.28 -2.42 -2.93
CA ALA A 32 -4.20 -1.78 -1.63
C ALA A 32 -5.09 -2.52 -0.60
N GLY A 33 -4.48 -2.97 0.51
CA GLY A 33 -5.18 -3.64 1.63
C GLY A 33 -5.93 -2.66 2.53
N SER A 34 -6.93 -3.12 3.27
CA SER A 34 -7.82 -2.29 4.12
C SER A 34 -7.11 -1.41 5.17
N HIS A 35 -5.85 -1.71 5.49
CA HIS A 35 -5.01 -0.95 6.43
C HIS A 35 -4.22 0.22 5.81
N TYR A 36 -4.22 0.36 4.48
CA TYR A 36 -3.57 1.46 3.78
C TYR A 36 -4.63 2.35 3.14
N VAL A 37 -4.59 3.67 3.32
CA VAL A 37 -5.55 4.63 2.73
C VAL A 37 -4.81 5.71 1.96
N LYS A 38 -5.26 5.98 0.74
CA LYS A 38 -4.77 7.04 -0.15
C LYS A 38 -5.39 8.37 0.28
N GLY A 39 -4.62 9.21 0.96
CA GLY A 39 -5.11 10.50 1.44
C GLY A 39 -5.56 11.48 0.34
N TRP A 40 -5.15 11.29 -0.91
CA TRP A 40 -5.56 12.12 -2.04
C TRP A 40 -6.84 11.65 -2.75
N ASP A 41 -7.46 10.58 -2.26
CA ASP A 41 -8.71 10.01 -2.80
C ASP A 41 -9.75 9.97 -1.67
N GLU A 42 -10.62 10.98 -1.60
CA GLU A 42 -11.62 11.14 -0.53
C GLU A 42 -12.51 9.91 -0.36
N LYS A 43 -12.74 9.15 -1.43
CA LYS A 43 -13.57 7.93 -1.39
C LYS A 43 -12.82 6.73 -0.82
N ASP A 44 -11.49 6.77 -0.80
CA ASP A 44 -10.65 5.64 -0.40
C ASP A 44 -10.69 5.38 1.11
N GLU A 45 -11.03 6.38 1.93
CA GLU A 45 -11.22 6.23 3.37
C GLU A 45 -12.32 5.21 3.70
N GLY A 46 -13.33 5.06 2.83
CA GLY A 46 -14.38 4.05 2.97
C GLY A 46 -13.87 2.61 3.05
N ARG A 47 -12.63 2.35 2.61
CA ARG A 47 -11.98 1.04 2.63
C ARG A 47 -11.66 0.54 4.04
N ILE A 48 -11.55 1.45 5.02
CA ILE A 48 -11.35 1.10 6.44
C ILE A 48 -12.54 0.31 6.99
N LYS A 49 -13.75 0.53 6.46
CA LYS A 49 -14.97 -0.19 6.90
C LYS A 49 -14.87 -1.71 6.70
N ASN A 50 -14.00 -2.16 5.80
CA ASN A 50 -13.76 -3.57 5.52
C ASN A 50 -12.53 -4.13 6.27
N ALA A 51 -11.90 -3.34 7.16
CA ALA A 51 -10.78 -3.81 7.96
C ALA A 51 -11.29 -4.77 9.03
N ASP A 52 -10.66 -5.95 9.13
CA ASP A 52 -10.86 -6.83 10.27
C ASP A 52 -10.18 -6.19 11.49
N THR A 53 -10.99 -5.82 12.48
CA THR A 53 -10.53 -5.27 13.75
C THR A 53 -10.57 -6.30 14.86
N SER A 54 -10.88 -7.56 14.55
CA SER A 54 -10.83 -8.63 15.54
C SER A 54 -9.38 -8.76 16.04
N LYS A 55 -9.19 -8.47 17.32
CA LYS A 55 -7.91 -8.66 17.99
C LYS A 55 -8.00 -9.93 18.80
N HIS A 56 -7.31 -10.97 18.33
CA HIS A 56 -7.11 -12.17 19.12
C HIS A 56 -5.94 -11.93 20.07
N PHE A 57 -6.27 -11.53 21.30
CA PHE A 57 -5.29 -11.42 22.37
C PHE A 57 -5.14 -12.78 23.05
N ASP A 58 -3.93 -13.34 22.99
CA ASP A 58 -3.55 -14.40 23.91
C ASP A 58 -3.17 -13.78 25.25
N ALA A 59 -4.04 -13.98 26.24
CA ALA A 59 -3.89 -13.45 27.59
C ALA A 59 -2.59 -13.90 28.28
N LYS A 60 -1.99 -15.02 27.85
CA LYS A 60 -0.76 -15.58 28.42
C LYS A 60 0.49 -15.22 27.64
N LYS A 61 0.37 -14.59 26.46
CA LYS A 61 1.49 -14.30 25.55
C LYS A 61 2.63 -13.53 26.21
N ALA A 62 2.30 -12.47 26.95
CA ALA A 62 3.29 -11.63 27.63
C ALA A 62 4.03 -12.41 28.74
N THR A 63 3.29 -13.18 29.54
CA THR A 63 3.84 -14.00 30.61
C THR A 63 4.69 -15.15 30.06
N ASN A 64 4.25 -15.80 28.98
CA ASN A 64 5.01 -16.86 28.33
C ASN A 64 6.33 -16.32 27.76
N TYR A 65 6.32 -15.17 27.06
CA TYR A 65 7.55 -14.53 26.56
C TYR A 65 8.58 -14.24 27.66
N LEU A 66 8.13 -13.84 28.85
CA LEU A 66 9.01 -13.56 29.98
C LEU A 66 9.51 -14.82 30.69
N ASN A 67 8.84 -15.97 30.49
CA ASN A 67 9.11 -17.20 31.22
C ASN A 67 9.72 -18.32 30.34
N ASP A 68 9.83 -18.14 29.02
CA ASP A 68 10.24 -19.21 28.08
C ASP A 68 11.72 -19.58 28.16
N GLY A 69 12.54 -18.83 28.93
CA GLY A 69 13.87 -19.26 29.36
C GLY A 69 14.90 -19.53 28.26
N GLU A 70 14.63 -19.28 26.98
CA GLU A 70 15.60 -19.48 25.91
C GLU A 70 16.65 -18.34 25.89
N LEU A 71 17.84 -18.67 26.40
CA LEU A 71 19.16 -18.14 26.07
C LEU A 71 20.08 -19.32 25.70
#